data_AF-A0A6P0CB45-F1
#
_entry.id   AF-A0A6P0CB45-F1
#
_cell.length_a   1.000
_cell.length_b   1.000
_cell.length_c   1.000
_cell.angle_alpha   90.00
_cell.angle_beta   90.00
_cell.angle_gamma   90.00
#
_symmetry.space_group_name_H-M   'P 1'
#
loop_
_entity.id
_entity.type
_entity.pdbx_description
1 polymer ?
#
loop_
_entity_poly.entity_id
_entity_poly.type
_entity_poly.pdbx_seq_one_letter_code
_entity_poly.pdbx_strand_id
1 'polypeptide(L)'
;MKDLDAVVALQDAFWLAGEDLLYHHTNPWELDEALTAWGYDMGPCEAQDLVGLEKVLARQPDRPTPVLSRMVAEGRMGKGGGVGYYRYPGGGGAVIDPLIEDLILEEAWFGKVARSELSDEALVARMHDALGPVCARLLGKGMRKGELRSLLQTALHFPKTGDLSVVGIS
;
A
#
# COMPACT_ATOMS: atom_id res chain seq x y z
N MET A 1 16.50 16.84 0.73
CA MET A 1 16.52 16.17 2.04
C MET A 1 15.14 16.18 2.70
N LYS A 2 14.44 17.32 2.83
CA LYS A 2 13.06 17.37 3.39
C LYS A 2 12.00 16.58 2.62
N ASP A 3 12.12 16.48 1.29
CA ASP A 3 11.07 15.84 0.47
C ASP A 3 11.10 14.31 0.54
N LEU A 4 12.28 13.69 0.69
CA LEU A 4 12.41 12.24 0.77
C LEU A 4 11.77 11.69 2.05
N ASP A 5 11.98 12.34 3.19
CA ASP A 5 11.35 11.96 4.46
C ASP A 5 9.82 12.05 4.39
N ALA A 6 9.30 13.02 3.64
CA ALA A 6 7.86 13.18 3.45
C ALA A 6 7.27 12.10 2.53
N VAL A 7 7.98 11.74 1.44
CA VAL A 7 7.61 10.59 0.58
C VAL A 7 7.55 9.31 1.41
N VAL A 8 8.61 9.01 2.16
CA VAL A 8 8.71 7.79 2.97
C VAL A 8 7.59 7.76 4.01
N ALA A 9 7.34 8.85 4.72
CA ALA A 9 6.27 8.91 5.72
C ALA A 9 4.86 8.67 5.14
N LEU A 10 4.59 9.13 3.91
CA LEU A 10 3.32 8.88 3.22
C LEU A 10 3.22 7.42 2.76
N GLN A 11 4.27 6.91 2.12
CA GLN A 11 4.32 5.52 1.65
C GLN A 11 4.19 4.52 2.79
N ASP A 12 4.94 4.72 3.88
CA ASP A 12 4.89 3.80 5.02
C ASP A 12 3.49 3.77 5.65
N ALA A 13 2.86 4.93 5.86
CA ALA A 13 1.49 4.97 6.40
C ALA A 13 0.48 4.28 5.47
N PHE A 14 0.59 4.53 4.17
CA PHE A 14 -0.31 3.95 3.17
C PHE A 14 -0.14 2.43 3.04
N TRP A 15 1.10 1.95 2.99
CA TRP A 15 1.39 0.53 2.78
C TRP A 15 1.21 -0.31 4.05
N LEU A 16 1.42 0.26 5.24
CA LEU A 16 1.02 -0.39 6.49
C LEU A 16 -0.49 -0.59 6.56
N ALA A 17 -1.27 0.44 6.20
CA ALA A 17 -2.73 0.32 6.15
C ALA A 17 -3.16 -0.72 5.12
N GLY A 18 -2.52 -0.73 3.95
CA GLY A 18 -2.77 -1.74 2.93
C GLY A 18 -2.54 -3.15 3.46
N GLU A 19 -1.38 -3.42 4.05
CA GLU A 19 -1.05 -4.73 4.61
C GLU A 19 -2.01 -5.17 5.73
N ASP A 20 -2.43 -4.25 6.61
CA ASP A 20 -3.46 -4.50 7.62
C ASP A 20 -4.78 -4.95 6.97
N LEU A 21 -5.23 -4.24 5.93
CA LEU A 21 -6.42 -4.61 5.17
C LEU A 21 -6.25 -5.97 4.48
N LEU A 22 -5.09 -6.25 3.88
CA LEU A 22 -4.81 -7.57 3.30
C LEU A 22 -4.93 -8.67 4.35
N TYR A 23 -4.39 -8.45 5.54
CA TYR A 23 -4.36 -9.45 6.61
C TYR A 23 -5.74 -9.72 7.23
N HIS A 24 -6.61 -8.72 7.26
CA HIS A 24 -7.92 -8.81 7.92
C HIS A 24 -9.12 -8.95 6.97
N HIS A 25 -9.04 -8.42 5.74
CA HIS A 25 -10.24 -8.06 5.00
C HIS A 25 -10.26 -8.41 3.51
N THR A 26 -9.12 -8.45 2.83
CA THR A 26 -9.09 -8.52 1.36
C THR A 26 -7.87 -9.29 0.86
N ASN A 27 -7.74 -9.50 -0.45
CA ASN A 27 -6.51 -9.93 -1.11
C ASN A 27 -5.86 -8.77 -1.91
N PRO A 28 -4.62 -8.95 -2.45
CA PRO A 28 -3.89 -7.88 -3.11
C PRO A 28 -4.56 -7.27 -4.33
N TRP A 29 -5.15 -8.09 -5.20
CA TRP A 29 -5.75 -7.61 -6.45
C TRP A 29 -7.07 -6.90 -6.22
N GLU A 30 -7.88 -7.33 -5.25
CA GLU A 30 -9.10 -6.62 -4.84
C GLU A 30 -8.77 -5.24 -4.26
N LEU A 31 -7.74 -5.14 -3.42
CA LEU A 31 -7.33 -3.84 -2.87
C LEU A 31 -6.80 -2.91 -3.97
N ASP A 32 -5.94 -3.41 -4.86
CA ASP A 32 -5.43 -2.63 -5.98
C ASP A 32 -6.57 -2.22 -6.94
N GLU A 33 -7.53 -3.11 -7.22
CA GLU A 33 -8.69 -2.85 -8.05
C GLU A 33 -9.59 -1.77 -7.42
N ALA A 34 -9.90 -1.88 -6.13
CA ALA A 34 -10.70 -0.87 -5.41
C ALA A 34 -10.06 0.53 -5.49
N LEU A 35 -8.74 0.61 -5.30
CA LEU A 35 -8.02 1.89 -5.34
C LEU A 35 -7.93 2.46 -6.76
N THR A 36 -7.69 1.61 -7.76
CA THR A 36 -7.64 2.05 -9.17
C THR A 36 -9.02 2.42 -9.71
N ALA A 37 -10.07 1.68 -9.34
CA ALA A 37 -11.46 2.02 -9.64
C ALA A 37 -11.87 3.35 -9.02
N TRP A 38 -11.38 3.66 -7.80
CA TRP A 38 -11.58 4.97 -7.19
C TRP A 38 -10.84 6.10 -7.93
N GLY A 39 -9.67 5.80 -8.50
CA GLY A 39 -8.95 6.70 -9.41
C GLY A 39 -7.44 6.79 -9.23
N TYR A 40 -6.82 5.92 -8.42
CA TYR A 40 -5.36 5.83 -8.36
C TYR A 40 -4.79 5.31 -9.68
N ASP A 41 -3.65 5.84 -10.11
CA ASP A 41 -2.99 5.35 -11.34
C ASP A 41 -2.40 3.95 -11.14
N MET A 42 -2.13 3.55 -9.89
CA MET A 42 -1.59 2.25 -9.50
C MET A 42 -1.97 1.92 -8.05
N GLY A 43 -2.31 0.65 -7.80
CA GLY A 43 -2.62 0.17 -6.47
C GLY A 43 -1.40 0.01 -5.56
N PRO A 44 -1.60 -0.05 -4.22
CA PRO A 44 -0.52 -0.15 -3.25
C PRO A 44 0.35 -1.41 -3.39
N CYS A 45 -0.19 -2.55 -3.81
CA CYS A 45 0.55 -3.80 -3.91
C CYS A 45 1.48 -3.80 -5.11
N GLU A 46 0.98 -3.45 -6.31
CA GLU A 46 1.84 -3.31 -7.49
C GLU A 46 2.92 -2.22 -7.29
N ALA A 47 2.58 -1.10 -6.65
CA ALA A 47 3.55 -0.04 -6.37
C ALA A 47 4.70 -0.52 -5.45
N GLN A 48 4.41 -1.34 -4.44
CA GLN A 48 5.43 -1.95 -3.58
C GLN A 48 6.32 -2.93 -4.37
N ASP A 49 5.73 -3.73 -5.27
CA ASP A 49 6.49 -4.64 -6.13
C ASP A 49 7.46 -3.90 -7.06
N LEU A 50 7.14 -2.67 -7.49
CA LEU A 50 8.06 -1.82 -8.25
C LEU A 50 9.27 -1.37 -7.43
N VAL A 51 9.08 -1.08 -6.14
CA VAL A 51 10.16 -0.63 -5.24
C VAL A 51 11.09 -1.78 -4.87
N GLY A 52 10.53 -2.96 -4.64
CA GLY A 52 11.21 -4.14 -4.11
C GLY A 52 10.82 -4.36 -2.65
N LEU A 53 10.18 -5.50 -2.38
CA LEU A 53 9.56 -5.82 -1.09
C LEU A 53 10.56 -5.88 0.07
N GLU A 54 11.79 -6.33 -0.21
CA GLU A 54 12.90 -6.34 0.73
C GLU A 54 13.30 -4.93 1.18
N LYS A 55 13.23 -3.94 0.29
CA LYS A 55 13.51 -2.54 0.63
C LYS A 55 12.38 -1.94 1.43
N VAL A 56 11.13 -2.27 1.09
CA VAL A 56 9.95 -1.84 1.85
C VAL A 56 10.04 -2.37 3.28
N LEU A 57 10.33 -3.66 3.45
CA LEU A 57 10.51 -4.28 4.76
C LEU A 57 11.68 -3.65 5.54
N ALA A 58 12.80 -3.35 4.89
CA ALA A 58 13.96 -2.75 5.55
C ALA A 58 13.69 -1.34 6.12
N ARG A 59 12.71 -0.59 5.60
CA ARG A 59 12.32 0.72 6.18
C ARG A 59 11.62 0.56 7.54
N GLN A 60 10.85 -0.51 7.69
CA GLN A 60 10.09 -0.79 8.89
C GLN A 60 10.03 -2.31 9.13
N PRO A 61 11.07 -2.87 9.78
CA PRO A 61 11.15 -4.32 10.01
C PRO A 61 10.16 -4.80 11.08
N ASP A 62 9.83 -3.93 12.04
CA ASP A 62 8.84 -4.20 13.08
C ASP A 62 7.44 -3.86 12.57
N ARG A 63 6.83 -4.81 11.86
CA ARG A 63 5.52 -4.66 11.22
C ARG A 63 4.39 -5.21 12.10
N PRO A 64 3.18 -4.63 12.03
CA PRO A 64 2.04 -5.09 12.82
C PRO A 64 1.49 -6.45 12.35
N THR A 65 1.70 -6.79 11.06
CA THR A 65 1.30 -8.09 10.49
C THR A 65 2.54 -8.86 10.01
N PRO A 66 2.46 -10.20 9.91
CA PRO A 66 3.56 -11.01 9.44
C PRO A 66 3.67 -11.09 7.90
N VAL A 67 2.70 -10.56 7.14
CA VAL A 67 2.52 -10.81 5.70
C VAL A 67 3.77 -10.44 4.90
N LEU A 68 4.22 -9.18 4.94
CA LEU A 68 5.37 -8.75 4.13
C LEU A 68 6.66 -9.45 4.56
N SER A 69 6.85 -9.64 5.87
CA SER A 69 8.00 -10.36 6.42
C SER A 69 8.05 -11.80 5.89
N ARG A 70 6.90 -12.47 5.85
CA ARG A 70 6.78 -13.84 5.33
C ARG A 70 7.03 -13.89 3.83
N MET A 71 6.46 -12.95 3.06
CA MET A 71 6.69 -12.83 1.62
C MET A 71 8.19 -12.73 1.28
N VAL A 72 8.90 -11.82 1.94
CA VAL A 72 10.35 -11.62 1.71
C VAL A 72 11.14 -12.87 2.09
N ALA A 73 10.79 -13.53 3.20
CA ALA A 73 11.42 -14.78 3.63
C ALA A 73 11.24 -15.92 2.61
N GLU A 74 10.14 -15.95 1.87
CA GLU A 74 9.87 -16.92 0.79
C GLU A 74 10.45 -16.53 -0.58
N GLY A 75 11.21 -15.43 -0.66
CA GLY A 75 11.87 -15.02 -1.89
C GLY A 75 11.01 -14.12 -2.79
N ARG A 76 9.89 -13.58 -2.32
CA ARG A 76 9.09 -12.59 -3.06
C ARG A 76 9.75 -11.22 -2.96
N MET A 77 10.51 -10.84 -3.99
CA MET A 77 11.31 -9.60 -4.04
C MET A 77 10.62 -8.47 -4.82
N GLY A 78 9.41 -8.70 -5.34
CA GLY A 78 8.72 -7.77 -6.23
C GLY A 78 9.11 -7.96 -7.70
N LYS A 79 8.79 -6.96 -8.52
CA LYS A 79 8.96 -7.00 -9.98
C LYS A 79 10.40 -7.26 -10.41
N GLY A 80 11.37 -6.72 -9.68
CA GLY A 80 12.80 -6.94 -9.95
C GLY A 80 13.23 -8.41 -9.78
N GLY A 81 12.56 -9.17 -8.91
CA GLY A 81 12.79 -10.60 -8.71
C GLY A 81 11.82 -11.50 -9.49
N GLY A 82 10.91 -10.93 -10.29
CA GLY A 82 9.91 -11.67 -11.06
C GLY A 82 8.69 -12.13 -10.27
N VAL A 83 8.69 -12.00 -8.94
CA VAL A 83 7.58 -12.39 -8.06
C VAL A 83 7.54 -11.53 -6.79
N GLY A 84 6.36 -11.04 -6.46
CA GLY A 84 6.04 -10.15 -5.34
C GLY A 84 4.64 -10.42 -4.80
N TYR A 85 3.81 -9.39 -4.64
CA TYR A 85 2.35 -9.57 -4.57
C TYR A 85 1.79 -10.19 -5.87
N TYR A 86 2.44 -9.89 -7.01
CA TYR A 86 2.12 -10.46 -8.31
C TYR A 86 3.29 -11.26 -8.89
N ARG A 87 3.01 -12.09 -9.90
CA ARG A 87 4.02 -12.66 -10.78
C ARG A 87 4.26 -11.75 -11.98
N TYR A 88 5.50 -11.72 -12.46
CA TYR A 88 5.93 -10.90 -13.59
C TYR A 88 6.62 -11.76 -14.66
N PRO A 89 5.85 -12.48 -15.50
CA PRO A 89 6.39 -13.31 -16.57
C PRO A 89 6.92 -12.43 -17.72
N GLY A 90 8.15 -11.95 -17.61
CA GLY A 90 8.94 -11.40 -18.70
C GLY A 90 8.22 -10.39 -19.61
N GLY A 91 7.77 -9.25 -19.06
CA GLY A 91 7.29 -8.10 -19.84
C GLY A 91 5.76 -7.97 -20.02
N GLY A 92 4.97 -8.95 -19.55
CA GLY A 92 3.50 -8.96 -19.69
C GLY A 92 2.68 -8.18 -18.65
N GLY A 93 3.34 -7.47 -17.73
CA GLY A 93 2.67 -6.80 -16.60
C GLY A 93 2.50 -7.70 -15.37
N ALA A 94 1.74 -7.23 -14.39
CA ALA A 94 1.40 -7.96 -13.18
C ALA A 94 0.40 -9.09 -13.50
N VAL A 95 0.63 -10.28 -12.96
CA VAL A 95 -0.27 -11.43 -13.06
C VAL A 95 -0.59 -11.94 -11.67
N ILE A 96 -1.87 -12.18 -11.39
CA ILE A 96 -2.32 -12.76 -10.13
C ILE A 96 -1.55 -14.04 -9.80
N ASP A 97 -1.15 -14.14 -8.53
CA ASP A 97 -0.48 -15.29 -7.96
C ASP A 97 -1.27 -15.80 -6.74
N PRO A 98 -2.13 -16.81 -6.90
CA PRO A 98 -2.97 -17.30 -5.81
C PRO A 98 -2.19 -17.71 -4.54
N LEU A 99 -0.91 -18.06 -4.68
CA LEU A 99 -0.05 -18.40 -3.56
C LEU A 99 0.13 -17.25 -2.55
N ILE A 100 -0.05 -15.98 -2.96
CA ILE A 100 0.01 -14.88 -2.00
C ILE A 100 -1.24 -14.81 -1.12
N GLU A 101 -2.40 -15.13 -1.69
CA GLU A 101 -3.65 -15.21 -0.93
C GLU A 101 -3.60 -16.37 0.05
N ASP A 102 -3.11 -17.54 -0.39
CA ASP A 102 -2.89 -18.68 0.50
C ASP A 102 -1.98 -18.32 1.69
N LEU A 103 -0.86 -17.63 1.43
CA LEU A 103 0.07 -17.15 2.47
C LEU A 103 -0.63 -16.20 3.45
N ILE A 104 -1.38 -15.21 2.94
CA ILE A 104 -2.09 -14.25 3.77
C ILE A 104 -3.14 -14.95 4.65
N LEU A 105 -3.89 -15.90 4.09
CA LEU A 105 -4.90 -16.67 4.81
C LEU A 105 -4.27 -17.60 5.86
N GLU A 106 -3.13 -18.23 5.54
CA GLU A 106 -2.38 -19.06 6.47
C GLU A 106 -1.84 -18.25 7.66
N GLU A 107 -1.23 -17.10 7.40
CA GLU A 107 -0.75 -16.22 8.47
C GLU A 107 -1.91 -15.70 9.34
N ALA A 108 -3.04 -15.33 8.73
CA ALA A 108 -4.23 -14.90 9.48
C ALA A 108 -4.78 -16.02 10.37
N TRP A 109 -4.77 -17.26 9.87
CA TRP A 109 -5.12 -18.44 10.63
C TRP A 109 -4.18 -18.65 11.83
N PHE A 110 -2.86 -18.60 11.63
CA PHE A 110 -1.89 -18.74 12.72
C PHE A 110 -2.01 -17.61 13.76
N GLY A 111 -2.28 -16.39 13.30
CA GLY A 111 -2.57 -15.25 14.15
C GLY A 111 -3.93 -15.29 14.84
N LYS A 112 -4.76 -16.30 14.58
CA LYS A 112 -6.14 -16.43 15.07
C LYS A 112 -7.01 -15.22 14.75
N VAL A 113 -6.78 -14.64 13.58
CA VAL A 113 -7.52 -13.49 13.07
C VAL A 113 -8.84 -13.96 12.49
N ALA A 114 -9.94 -13.40 12.99
CA ALA A 114 -11.24 -13.55 12.36
C ALA A 114 -11.35 -12.58 11.18
N ARG A 115 -11.06 -13.09 9.97
CA ARG A 115 -11.19 -12.30 8.73
C ARG A 115 -12.65 -12.01 8.41
N SER A 116 -12.89 -10.85 7.81
CA SER A 116 -14.21 -10.45 7.30
C SER A 116 -14.05 -9.51 6.12
N GLU A 117 -14.84 -9.68 5.07
CA GLU A 117 -14.76 -8.81 3.89
C GLU A 117 -15.22 -7.38 4.20
N LEU A 118 -14.63 -6.42 3.50
CA LEU A 118 -15.07 -5.01 3.44
C LEU A 118 -15.43 -4.65 2.01
N SER A 119 -16.33 -3.69 1.82
CA SER A 119 -16.60 -3.15 0.48
C SER A 119 -15.42 -2.33 -0.03
N ASP A 120 -15.31 -2.17 -1.34
CA ASP A 120 -14.30 -1.34 -2.00
C ASP A 120 -14.26 0.07 -1.43
N GLU A 121 -15.42 0.69 -1.18
CA GLU A 121 -15.49 2.03 -0.60
C GLU A 121 -14.93 2.07 0.81
N ALA A 122 -15.16 1.01 1.60
CA ALA A 122 -14.61 0.91 2.95
C ALA A 122 -13.09 0.67 2.92
N LEU A 123 -12.58 -0.17 2.00
CA LEU A 123 -11.14 -0.37 1.80
C LEU A 123 -10.45 0.94 1.44
N VAL A 124 -10.96 1.66 0.44
CA VAL A 124 -10.44 2.96 0.01
C VAL A 124 -10.49 3.99 1.14
N ALA A 125 -11.60 4.07 1.88
CA ALA A 125 -11.72 4.99 3.00
C ALA A 125 -10.66 4.73 4.08
N ARG A 126 -10.39 3.47 4.43
CA ARG A 126 -9.34 3.10 5.40
C ARG A 126 -7.94 3.48 4.93
N MET A 127 -7.66 3.30 3.64
CA MET A 127 -6.40 3.74 3.04
C MET A 127 -6.23 5.27 3.12
N HIS A 128 -7.30 6.03 2.90
CA HIS A 128 -7.28 7.50 3.04
C HIS A 128 -7.17 7.96 4.49
N ASP A 129 -7.88 7.32 5.42
CA ASP A 129 -7.84 7.64 6.85
C ASP A 129 -6.40 7.56 7.40
N ALA A 130 -5.63 6.56 6.94
CA ALA A 130 -4.22 6.41 7.30
C ALA A 130 -3.34 7.58 6.85
N LEU A 131 -3.70 8.26 5.76
CA LEU A 131 -2.95 9.40 5.23
C LEU A 131 -3.25 10.70 5.99
N GLY A 132 -4.45 10.85 6.56
CA GLY A 132 -4.90 12.10 7.18
C GLY A 132 -3.93 12.67 8.22
N PRO A 133 -3.51 11.89 9.24
CA PRO A 133 -2.56 12.35 10.24
C PRO A 133 -1.19 12.74 9.67
N VAL A 134 -0.72 12.02 8.64
CA VAL A 134 0.56 12.31 7.97
C VAL A 134 0.46 13.62 7.19
N CYS A 135 -0.61 13.79 6.41
CA CYS A 135 -0.90 15.00 5.65
C CYS A 135 -1.00 16.23 6.55
N ALA A 136 -1.79 16.14 7.63
CA ALA A 136 -1.93 17.22 8.62
C ALA A 136 -0.59 17.61 9.25
N ARG A 137 0.24 16.62 9.60
CA ARG A 137 1.59 16.86 10.16
C ARG A 137 2.52 17.55 9.14
N LEU A 138 2.47 17.17 7.87
CA LEU A 138 3.29 17.80 6.82
C LEU A 138 2.89 19.26 6.60
N LEU A 139 1.59 19.56 6.54
CA LEU A 139 1.09 20.95 6.48
C LEU A 139 1.49 21.75 7.72
N GLY A 140 1.39 21.14 8.92
CA GLY A 140 1.82 21.77 10.17
C GLY A 140 3.32 22.09 10.23
N LYS A 141 4.15 21.39 9.44
CA LYS A 141 5.58 21.70 9.25
C LYS A 141 5.85 22.78 8.19
N GLY A 142 4.80 23.40 7.65
CA GLY A 142 4.89 24.49 6.68
C GLY A 142 4.83 24.06 5.21
N MET A 143 4.55 22.79 4.91
CA MET A 143 4.29 22.35 3.53
C MET A 143 3.02 23.02 3.00
N ARG A 144 3.04 23.51 1.75
CA ARG A 144 1.86 24.09 1.11
C ARG A 144 0.96 23.00 0.55
N LYS A 145 -0.35 23.22 0.48
CA LYS A 145 -1.32 22.26 -0.09
C LYS A 145 -0.97 21.78 -1.51
N GLY A 146 -0.48 22.68 -2.36
CA GLY A 146 -0.04 22.32 -3.72
C GLY A 146 1.17 21.40 -3.75
N GLU A 147 2.09 21.55 -2.79
CA GLU A 147 3.26 20.66 -2.63
C GLU A 147 2.81 19.30 -2.10
N LEU A 148 1.93 19.26 -1.10
CA LEU A 148 1.33 18.03 -0.60
C LEU A 148 0.61 17.25 -1.70
N ARG A 149 -0.20 17.93 -2.53
CA ARG A 149 -0.87 17.30 -3.68
C ARG A 149 0.13 16.67 -4.65
N SER A 150 1.17 17.41 -5.02
CA SER A 150 2.23 16.93 -5.92
C SER A 150 2.96 15.72 -5.31
N LEU A 151 3.13 15.72 -3.99
CA LEU A 151 3.75 14.64 -3.27
C LEU A 151 2.87 13.39 -3.24
N LEU A 152 1.57 13.51 -2.96
CA LEU A 152 0.62 12.38 -3.01
C LEU A 152 0.57 11.74 -4.40
N GLN A 153 0.58 12.57 -5.45
CA GLN A 153 0.61 12.10 -6.84
C GLN A 153 1.88 11.30 -7.15
N THR A 154 3.04 11.82 -6.77
CA THR A 154 4.33 11.19 -7.11
C THR A 154 4.71 10.04 -6.18
N ALA A 155 4.32 10.08 -4.91
CA ALA A 155 4.67 9.07 -3.91
C ALA A 155 3.70 7.89 -3.89
N LEU A 156 2.41 8.14 -4.15
CA LEU A 156 1.33 7.17 -3.94
C LEU A 156 0.44 6.97 -5.18
N HIS A 157 0.77 7.57 -6.32
CA HIS A 157 -0.07 7.48 -7.52
C HIS A 157 -1.49 8.05 -7.34
N PHE A 158 -1.65 9.01 -6.42
CA PHE A 158 -2.93 9.67 -6.15
C PHE A 158 -3.44 10.41 -7.40
N PRO A 159 -4.75 10.36 -7.71
CA PRO A 159 -5.29 11.00 -8.91
C PRO A 159 -5.03 12.50 -8.98
N LYS A 160 -4.70 12.99 -10.18
CA LYS A 160 -4.47 14.42 -10.43
C LYS A 160 -5.69 15.27 -10.05
N THR A 161 -6.88 14.73 -10.30
CA THR A 161 -8.20 15.33 -10.02
C THR A 161 -8.73 15.00 -8.63
N GLY A 162 -8.04 14.18 -7.83
CA GLY A 162 -8.54 13.75 -6.52
C GLY A 162 -8.71 14.92 -5.54
N ASP A 163 -9.76 14.88 -4.74
CA ASP A 163 -10.00 15.89 -3.70
C ASP A 163 -9.15 15.59 -2.46
N LEU A 164 -8.49 16.59 -1.87
CA LEU A 164 -7.71 16.40 -0.64
C LEU A 164 -8.61 16.27 0.61
N SER A 165 -9.91 16.56 0.48
CA SER A 165 -10.87 16.35 1.57
C SER A 165 -10.95 14.90 2.01
N VAL A 166 -10.68 13.94 1.12
CA VAL A 166 -10.70 12.50 1.43
C VAL A 166 -9.58 12.11 2.40
N VAL A 167 -8.48 12.86 2.42
CA VAL A 167 -7.39 12.73 3.39
C VAL A 167 -7.49 13.79 4.49
N GLY A 168 -8.68 14.31 4.75
CA GLY A 168 -8.98 15.23 5.84
C GLY A 168 -8.46 16.66 5.66
N ILE A 169 -8.08 17.07 4.44
CA ILE A 169 -7.57 18.42 4.15
C ILE A 169 -8.62 19.25 3.41
N SER A 170 -9.24 20.19 4.14
CA SER A 170 -10.08 21.26 3.57
C SER A 170 -9.22 22.41 3.06
#